data_AF-A0A4U6XJX7-F1
#
_entry.id   AF-A0A4U6XJX7-F1
#
_cell.length_a   1.000
_cell.length_b   1.000
_cell.length_c   1.000
_cell.angle_alpha   90.00
_cell.angle_beta   90.00
_cell.angle_gamma   90.00
#
_symmetry.space_group_name_H-M   'P 1'
#
loop_
_entity.id
_entity.type
_entity.pdbx_description
1 polymer ?
#
loop_
_entity_poly.entity_id
_entity_poly.type
_entity_poly.pdbx_seq_one_letter_code
_entity_poly.pdbx_strand_id
1 'polypeptide(L)'
;MYERLGPQIHDVQGRKAPVRTEAAQRLPSPHHLVLHTESTAKMGGGPKVPYPKHVWSPAGGWYAQPANWKRNTAVIGAVMAGVVAVLWKISAEKEVRYVMPQEGRFFPSRYWSKQLIEYDREQAARKAKDTAQAEAVQNS
;
A
#
# COMPACT_ATOMS: atom_id res chain seq x y z
N MET A 1 -32.92 35.55 -45.43
CA MET A 1 -33.26 35.72 -44.00
C MET A 1 -33.15 34.34 -43.35
N TYR A 2 -32.13 33.98 -42.59
CA TYR A 2 -31.50 34.70 -41.47
C TYR A 2 -29.97 34.48 -41.48
N GLU A 3 -29.21 35.57 -41.51
CA GLU A 3 -27.87 35.64 -40.95
C GLU A 3 -27.96 35.57 -39.42
N ARG A 4 -27.03 34.86 -38.77
CA ARG A 4 -26.68 35.14 -37.37
C ARG A 4 -25.17 35.04 -37.20
N LEU A 5 -24.65 36.17 -36.72
CA LEU A 5 -23.26 36.58 -36.57
C LEU A 5 -22.58 35.95 -35.34
N GLY A 6 -21.31 35.56 -35.53
CA GLY A 6 -20.18 35.77 -34.59
C GLY A 6 -19.83 34.65 -33.59
N PRO A 7 -18.57 34.61 -33.07
CA PRO A 7 -17.66 35.75 -32.94
C PRO A 7 -16.27 35.60 -33.59
N GLN A 8 -15.72 36.77 -33.88
CA GLN A 8 -14.35 37.06 -34.33
C GLN A 8 -13.31 36.66 -33.27
N ILE A 9 -12.28 35.94 -33.68
CA ILE A 9 -11.01 35.85 -32.94
C ILE A 9 -9.95 36.62 -33.74
N HIS A 10 -9.49 37.72 -33.18
CA HIS A 10 -8.31 38.44 -33.65
C HIS A 10 -7.06 37.70 -33.18
N ASP A 11 -6.12 37.43 -34.08
CA ASP A 11 -4.70 37.38 -33.73
C ASP A 11 -3.93 38.35 -34.61
N VAL A 12 -3.18 39.22 -33.92
CA VAL A 12 -2.36 40.32 -34.40
C VAL A 12 -0.94 39.87 -34.20
N GLN A 13 -0.25 39.37 -35.22
CA GLN A 13 1.22 39.42 -35.33
C GLN A 13 1.65 39.11 -36.76
N GLY A 14 2.01 40.14 -37.52
CA GLY A 14 2.68 40.00 -38.80
C GLY A 14 4.11 39.47 -38.63
N ARG A 15 4.46 38.39 -39.32
CA ARG A 15 5.86 38.05 -39.64
C ARG A 15 5.97 37.59 -41.07
N LYS A 16 6.83 38.29 -41.82
CA LYS A 16 7.20 38.00 -43.20
C LYS A 16 7.98 36.69 -43.29
N ALA A 17 7.68 35.88 -44.29
CA ALA A 17 8.53 34.77 -44.70
C ALA A 17 9.77 35.32 -45.45
N PRO A 18 11.01 34.93 -45.11
CA PRO A 18 12.15 35.20 -45.96
C PRO A 18 12.27 34.09 -47.02
N VAL A 19 12.00 34.45 -48.27
CA VAL A 19 12.57 33.77 -49.44
C VAL A 19 14.08 34.07 -49.41
N ARG A 20 14.92 33.05 -49.20
CA ARG A 20 16.33 33.13 -49.53
C ARG A 20 16.72 31.94 -50.40
N THR A 21 16.84 32.28 -51.67
CA THR A 21 17.50 31.54 -52.74
C THR A 21 18.94 31.21 -52.37
N GLU A 22 19.37 30.04 -52.87
CA GLU A 22 20.70 29.70 -53.39
C GLU A 22 21.35 28.45 -52.81
N ALA A 23 21.70 27.60 -53.77
CA ALA A 23 22.41 26.36 -53.67
C ALA A 23 23.86 26.58 -53.23
N ALA A 24 24.35 25.70 -52.36
CA ALA A 24 25.77 25.35 -52.32
C ALA A 24 25.92 23.99 -51.66
N GLN A 25 26.17 22.98 -52.48
CA GLN A 25 26.76 21.71 -52.07
C GLN A 25 28.06 21.95 -51.32
N ARG A 26 28.14 21.60 -50.03
CA ARG A 26 29.38 21.18 -49.37
C ARG A 26 29.09 20.05 -48.37
N LEU A 27 29.84 18.97 -48.56
CA LEU A 27 29.78 17.68 -47.87
C LEU A 27 30.08 17.79 -46.36
N PRO A 28 29.51 16.94 -45.50
CA PRO A 28 29.98 16.81 -44.11
C PRO A 28 31.15 15.82 -43.99
N SER A 29 32.12 16.13 -43.13
CA SER A 29 33.15 15.21 -42.63
C SER A 29 33.49 15.59 -41.17
N PRO A 30 33.94 14.63 -40.34
CA PRO A 30 33.18 14.16 -39.18
C PRO A 30 33.60 14.85 -37.87
N HIS A 31 32.61 15.18 -37.02
CA HIS A 31 32.86 15.59 -35.64
C HIS A 31 32.56 14.44 -34.68
N HIS A 32 33.59 14.08 -33.91
CA HIS A 32 33.61 13.78 -32.49
C HIS A 32 32.34 13.18 -31.84
N LEU A 33 32.56 11.98 -31.29
CA LEU A 33 31.81 11.32 -30.21
C LEU A 33 30.96 12.26 -29.34
N VAL A 34 29.65 12.05 -29.34
CA VAL A 34 28.76 12.47 -28.24
C VAL A 34 27.96 11.23 -27.81
N LEU A 35 28.38 10.59 -26.71
CA LEU A 35 27.58 9.59 -26.02
C LEU A 35 26.50 10.33 -25.21
N HIS A 36 25.29 10.42 -25.76
CA HIS A 36 24.12 10.76 -24.95
C HIS A 36 23.72 9.52 -24.15
N THR A 37 24.19 9.48 -22.90
CA THR A 37 23.45 8.86 -21.79
C THR A 37 22.08 9.51 -21.67
N GLU A 38 21.15 8.81 -21.02
CA GLU A 38 19.73 9.15 -20.77
C GLU A 38 18.73 8.51 -21.75
N SER A 39 18.65 7.17 -21.74
CA SER A 39 17.35 6.52 -21.96
C SER A 39 17.01 5.71 -20.70
N THR A 40 16.38 6.38 -19.75
CA THR A 40 15.64 5.72 -18.66
C THR A 40 14.50 4.95 -19.33
N ALA A 41 14.76 3.72 -19.75
CA ALA A 41 13.79 2.86 -20.38
C ALA A 41 12.63 2.64 -19.39
N LYS A 42 11.49 3.31 -19.64
CA LYS A 42 10.20 2.90 -19.08
C LYS A 42 9.89 1.53 -19.67
N MET A 43 10.26 0.48 -18.95
CA MET A 43 9.85 -0.90 -19.21
C MET A 43 8.34 -1.01 -18.94
N GLY A 44 7.52 -0.57 -19.89
CA GLY A 44 6.05 -0.60 -19.81
C GLY A 44 5.48 -1.45 -20.94
N GLY A 45 4.59 -2.39 -20.58
CA GLY A 45 4.08 -3.46 -21.43
C GLY A 45 3.60 -3.03 -22.82
N GLY A 46 3.79 -3.93 -23.79
CA GLY A 46 3.40 -3.73 -25.19
C GLY A 46 1.92 -3.36 -25.40
N PRO A 47 1.55 -2.98 -26.63
CA PRO A 47 0.22 -2.46 -26.95
C PRO A 47 -0.89 -3.39 -26.46
N LYS A 48 -1.99 -2.82 -25.93
CA LYS A 48 -3.15 -3.58 -25.45
C LYS A 48 -3.77 -4.39 -26.60
N VAL A 49 -3.79 -5.70 -26.47
CA VAL A 49 -4.45 -6.60 -27.43
C VAL A 49 -5.96 -6.38 -27.36
N PRO A 50 -6.70 -6.32 -28.49
CA PRO A 50 -8.16 -6.26 -28.49
C PRO A 50 -8.78 -7.42 -27.73
N TYR A 51 -9.82 -7.15 -26.95
CA TYR A 51 -10.52 -8.15 -26.15
C TYR A 51 -12.03 -7.89 -26.15
N PRO A 52 -12.86 -8.92 -26.02
CA PRO A 52 -14.31 -8.78 -25.97
C PRO A 52 -14.73 -8.02 -24.70
N LYS A 53 -15.51 -6.94 -24.86
CA LYS A 53 -15.91 -6.04 -23.76
C LYS A 53 -17.12 -6.54 -22.96
N HIS A 54 -17.94 -7.39 -23.57
CA HIS A 54 -19.21 -7.88 -23.03
C HIS A 54 -19.06 -9.19 -22.25
N VAL A 55 -17.84 -9.72 -22.14
CA VAL A 55 -17.56 -10.93 -21.37
C VAL A 55 -17.27 -10.54 -19.93
N TRP A 56 -18.04 -11.11 -19.01
CA TRP A 56 -17.85 -10.94 -17.58
C TRP A 56 -17.33 -12.23 -16.95
N SER A 57 -16.39 -12.10 -16.02
CA SER A 57 -15.91 -13.18 -15.16
C SER A 57 -15.78 -12.66 -13.73
N PRO A 58 -16.08 -13.49 -12.71
CA PRO A 58 -16.02 -13.09 -11.31
C PRO A 58 -14.61 -12.67 -10.86
N ALA A 59 -13.56 -13.18 -11.49
CA ALA A 59 -12.18 -12.83 -11.19
C ALA A 59 -11.71 -11.53 -11.88
N GLY A 60 -12.54 -10.94 -12.74
CA GLY A 60 -12.17 -9.84 -13.63
C GLY A 60 -11.93 -10.30 -15.08
N GLY A 61 -11.42 -9.39 -15.91
CA GLY A 61 -11.17 -9.64 -17.34
C GLY A 61 -9.86 -9.01 -17.81
N TRP A 62 -9.69 -8.90 -19.13
CA TRP A 62 -8.47 -8.33 -19.72
C TRP A 62 -8.24 -6.89 -19.29
N TYR A 63 -7.06 -6.64 -18.70
CA TYR A 63 -6.63 -5.33 -18.21
C TYR A 63 -7.64 -4.65 -17.27
N ALA A 64 -8.25 -5.42 -16.35
CA ALA A 64 -9.22 -4.90 -15.40
C ALA A 64 -8.62 -3.78 -14.53
N GLN A 65 -9.10 -2.55 -14.74
CA GLN A 65 -8.73 -1.38 -13.95
C GLN A 65 -10.02 -0.66 -13.50
N PRO A 66 -10.72 -1.20 -12.50
CA PRO A 66 -11.93 -0.56 -11.99
C PRO A 66 -11.58 0.78 -11.35
N ALA A 67 -12.37 1.82 -11.63
CA ALA A 67 -12.12 3.17 -11.11
C ALA A 67 -12.06 3.22 -9.56
N ASN A 68 -12.75 2.31 -8.89
CA ASN A 68 -12.90 2.26 -7.43
C ASN A 68 -12.03 1.19 -6.74
N TRP A 69 -10.94 0.73 -7.36
CA TRP A 69 -10.11 -0.38 -6.82
C TRP A 69 -9.67 -0.13 -5.36
N LYS A 70 -9.26 1.10 -5.03
CA LYS A 70 -8.81 1.47 -3.67
C LYS A 70 -9.88 1.24 -2.63
N ARG A 71 -11.10 1.71 -2.90
CA ARG A 71 -12.24 1.55 -1.99
C ARG A 71 -12.63 0.09 -1.85
N ASN A 72 -12.68 -0.65 -2.96
CA ASN A 72 -13.04 -2.07 -2.93
C ASN A 72 -12.04 -2.88 -2.09
N THR A 73 -10.73 -2.65 -2.28
CA THR A 73 -9.69 -3.29 -1.46
C THR A 73 -9.75 -2.87 0.00
N ALA A 74 -10.03 -1.58 0.28
CA ALA A 74 -10.19 -1.11 1.66
C ALA A 74 -11.36 -1.81 2.37
N VAL A 75 -12.50 -1.98 1.70
CA VAL A 75 -13.67 -2.69 2.24
C VAL A 75 -13.33 -4.15 2.52
N ILE A 76 -12.75 -4.87 1.56
CA ILE A 76 -12.36 -6.27 1.75
C ILE A 76 -11.31 -6.41 2.86
N GLY A 77 -10.32 -5.52 2.90
CA GLY A 77 -9.32 -5.49 3.96
C GLY A 77 -9.93 -5.27 5.34
N ALA A 78 -10.89 -4.35 5.47
CA ALA A 78 -11.61 -4.10 6.72
C ALA A 78 -12.42 -5.33 7.18
N VAL A 79 -13.12 -5.99 6.25
CA VAL A 79 -13.86 -7.23 6.57
C VAL A 79 -12.92 -8.33 7.03
N MET A 80 -11.82 -8.56 6.31
CA MET A 80 -10.82 -9.56 6.68
C MET A 80 -10.21 -9.28 8.05
N ALA A 81 -9.84 -8.02 8.33
CA ALA A 81 -9.32 -7.63 9.63
C ALA A 81 -10.35 -7.86 10.75
N GLY A 82 -11.62 -7.55 10.52
CA GLY A 82 -12.70 -7.82 11.47
C GLY A 82 -12.85 -9.31 11.79
N VAL A 83 -12.86 -10.17 10.77
CA VAL A 83 -12.94 -11.62 10.95
C VAL A 83 -11.74 -12.15 11.73
N VAL A 84 -10.52 -11.73 11.37
CA VAL A 84 -9.29 -12.13 12.06
C VAL A 84 -9.31 -11.69 13.52
N ALA A 85 -9.76 -10.47 13.82
CA ALA A 85 -9.84 -9.96 15.19
C ALA A 85 -10.79 -10.79 16.07
N VAL A 86 -11.97 -11.15 15.55
CA VAL A 86 -12.94 -11.98 16.29
C VAL A 86 -12.39 -13.39 16.53
N LEU A 87 -11.83 -14.02 15.50
CA LEU A 87 -11.25 -15.36 15.63
C LEU A 87 -10.06 -15.36 16.58
N TRP A 88 -9.21 -14.33 16.53
CA TRP A 88 -8.08 -14.17 17.45
C TRP A 88 -8.56 -14.02 18.89
N LYS A 89 -9.57 -13.20 19.16
CA LYS A 89 -10.17 -13.03 20.50
C LYS A 89 -10.69 -14.36 21.03
N ILE A 90 -11.45 -15.12 20.23
CA ILE A 90 -11.96 -16.44 20.63
C ILE A 90 -10.80 -17.41 20.88
N SER A 91 -9.80 -17.42 20.00
CA SER A 91 -8.63 -18.28 20.15
C SER A 91 -7.86 -17.97 21.44
N ALA A 92 -7.66 -16.70 21.77
CA ALA A 92 -6.92 -16.27 22.95
C ALA A 92 -7.68 -16.56 24.26
N GLU A 93 -9.01 -16.56 24.23
CA GLU A 93 -9.86 -16.96 25.38
C GLU A 93 -9.91 -18.47 25.60
N LYS A 94 -9.79 -19.26 24.53
CA LYS A 94 -9.86 -20.73 24.57
C LYS A 94 -8.49 -21.40 24.67
N GLU A 95 -7.40 -20.64 24.65
CA GLU A 95 -6.05 -21.19 24.84
C GLU A 95 -5.92 -21.73 26.27
N VAL A 96 -5.67 -23.04 26.37
CA VAL A 96 -5.35 -23.73 27.63
C VAL A 96 -3.99 -24.40 27.49
N ARG A 97 -3.16 -24.21 28.51
CA ARG A 97 -1.78 -24.68 28.63
C ARG A 97 -1.66 -25.52 29.88
N TYR A 98 -1.18 -26.75 29.73
CA TYR A 98 -1.02 -27.69 30.84
C TYR A 98 0.23 -27.41 31.68
N VAL A 99 1.25 -26.82 31.07
CA VAL A 99 2.51 -26.45 31.72
C VAL A 99 2.65 -24.94 31.65
N MET A 100 2.75 -24.31 32.82
CA MET A 100 2.91 -22.87 32.91
C MET A 100 4.36 -22.47 32.58
N PRO A 101 4.58 -21.35 31.87
CA PRO A 101 5.90 -20.84 31.59
C PRO A 101 6.67 -20.45 32.87
N GLN A 102 7.99 -20.62 32.84
CA GLN A 102 8.84 -20.19 33.94
C GLN A 102 8.77 -18.68 34.16
N GLU A 103 8.85 -18.25 35.42
CA GLU A 103 8.84 -16.85 35.81
C GLU A 103 10.01 -16.09 35.15
N GLY A 104 9.74 -14.88 34.64
CA GLY A 104 10.75 -14.03 33.99
C GLY A 104 11.04 -14.31 32.50
N ARG A 105 10.48 -15.36 31.90
CA ARG A 105 10.63 -15.61 30.45
C ARG A 105 9.68 -14.76 29.61
N PHE A 106 10.21 -14.12 28.56
CA PHE A 106 9.41 -13.39 27.57
C PHE A 106 8.74 -14.35 26.58
N PHE A 107 7.43 -14.15 26.36
CA PHE A 107 6.68 -14.77 25.27
C PHE A 107 5.48 -13.86 24.95
N PRO A 108 5.16 -13.67 23.66
CA PRO A 108 4.22 -12.63 23.25
C PRO A 108 2.76 -12.95 23.65
N SER A 109 2.40 -14.23 23.74
CA SER A 109 1.05 -14.63 24.14
C SER A 109 0.69 -14.29 25.60
N ARG A 110 1.68 -13.93 26.42
CA ARG A 110 1.47 -13.46 27.80
C ARG A 110 0.52 -12.27 27.89
N TYR A 111 0.47 -11.44 26.84
CA TYR A 111 -0.32 -10.20 26.83
C TYR A 111 -1.78 -10.38 26.42
N TRP A 112 -2.14 -11.49 25.77
CA TRP A 112 -3.50 -11.68 25.22
C TRP A 112 -4.16 -13.00 25.63
N SER A 113 -3.40 -14.03 25.97
CA SER A 113 -3.97 -15.33 26.36
C SER A 113 -4.53 -15.25 27.78
N LYS A 114 -5.83 -15.52 27.92
CA LYS A 114 -6.58 -15.35 29.18
C LYS A 114 -5.92 -16.09 30.35
N GLN A 115 -5.59 -17.36 30.15
CA GLN A 115 -5.01 -18.22 31.19
C GLN A 115 -3.67 -17.69 31.73
N LEU A 116 -2.84 -17.11 30.87
CA LEU A 116 -1.53 -16.58 31.25
C LEU A 116 -1.66 -15.28 32.05
N ILE A 117 -2.57 -14.40 31.62
CA ILE A 117 -2.86 -13.14 32.33
C ILE A 117 -3.38 -13.43 33.75
N GLU A 118 -4.29 -14.41 33.88
CA GLU A 118 -4.84 -14.81 35.17
C GLU A 118 -3.77 -15.44 36.07
N TYR A 119 -2.97 -16.36 35.53
CA TYR A 119 -1.85 -16.98 36.24
C TYR A 119 -0.83 -15.96 36.76
N ASP A 120 -0.46 -14.98 35.94
CA ASP A 120 0.49 -13.93 36.32
C ASP A 120 -0.02 -13.04 37.45
N ARG A 121 -1.32 -12.71 37.41
CA ARG A 121 -1.97 -11.93 38.48
C ARG A 121 -1.97 -12.70 39.80
N GLU A 122 -2.27 -13.99 39.75
CA GLU A 122 -2.23 -14.84 40.94
C GLU A 122 -0.83 -14.94 41.54
N GLN A 123 0.20 -15.12 40.71
CA GLN A 123 1.58 -15.19 41.17
C GLN A 123 2.05 -13.87 41.80
N ALA A 124 1.69 -12.73 41.20
CA ALA A 124 1.96 -11.42 41.78
C ALA A 124 1.28 -11.24 43.15
N ALA A 125 0.01 -11.66 43.28
CA ALA A 125 -0.74 -11.57 44.53
C ALA A 125 -0.16 -12.49 45.64
N ARG A 126 0.30 -13.70 45.28
CA ARG A 126 0.97 -14.62 46.22
C ARG A 126 2.27 -14.01 46.74
N LYS A 127 3.14 -13.53 45.85
CA LYS A 127 4.40 -12.88 46.21
C LYS A 127 4.20 -11.68 47.14
N ALA A 128 3.18 -10.86 46.88
CA ALA A 128 2.87 -9.71 47.75
C ALA A 128 2.47 -10.16 49.16
N LYS A 129 1.67 -11.23 49.29
CA LYS A 129 1.29 -11.80 50.58
C LYS A 129 2.48 -12.38 51.33
N ASP A 130 3.31 -13.16 50.64
CA ASP A 130 4.50 -13.79 51.23
C ASP A 130 5.49 -12.72 51.72
N THR A 131 5.65 -11.65 50.95
CA THR A 131 6.50 -10.50 51.35
C THR A 131 5.92 -9.78 52.57
N ALA A 132 4.63 -9.49 52.58
CA ALA A 132 3.97 -8.85 53.73
C ALA A 132 4.03 -9.73 55.00
N GLN A 133 3.91 -11.05 54.86
CA GLN A 133 4.08 -11.99 55.96
C GLN A 133 5.52 -12.01 56.48
N ALA A 134 6.52 -12.02 55.58
CA ALA A 134 7.92 -11.96 55.96
C ALA A 134 8.26 -10.66 56.72
N GLU A 135 7.72 -9.52 56.27
CA GLU A 135 7.86 -8.23 56.96
C GLU A 135 7.17 -8.22 58.32
N ALA A 136 5.98 -8.81 58.44
CA ALA A 136 5.26 -8.90 59.71
C ALA A 136 6.01 -9.77 60.74
N VAL A 137 6.61 -10.88 60.30
CA VAL A 137 7.44 -11.75 61.15
C VAL A 137 8.73 -11.04 61.56
N GLN A 138 9.35 -10.27 60.68
CA GLN A 138 10.58 -9.52 60.99
C GLN A 138 10.36 -8.37 61.98
N ASN A 139 9.16 -7.79 62.00
CA ASN A 139 8.79 -6.68 62.89
C ASN A 139 8.12 -7.12 64.21
N SER A 140 8.02 -8.44 64.46
CA SER A 140 7.51 -9.03 65.71
C SER A 140 8.65 -9.50 66.60
#